data_AF-A0A945LJP0-F1
#
_entry.id   AF-A0A945LJP0-F1
#
_cell.length_a   1.000
_cell.length_b   1.000
_cell.length_c   1.000
_cell.angle_alpha   90.00
_cell.angle_beta   90.00
_cell.angle_gamma   90.00
#
_symmetry.space_group_name_H-M   'P 1'
#
loop_
_entity.id
_entity.type
_entity.pdbx_description
1 polymer ?
#
loop_
_entity_poly.entity_id
_entity_poly.type
_entity_poly.pdbx_seq_one_letter_code
_entity_poly.pdbx_strand_id
1 'polypeptide(L)'
;MARIIGINARLILLVVVVAEVIFGNWVFGPKYGFLNIPRNTTRTFDTSEFYPGGGIITYSRDQHGLRGPYANIGKIDLLVMGGSTTNELYIDNGKTWPARMRQRFTEAGTPKTIVNAGLDG
;
A
#
# COMPACT_ATOMS: atom_id res chain seq x y z
N MET A 1 24.97 -14.59 44.19
CA MET A 1 23.92 -13.75 43.58
C MET A 1 24.25 -13.28 42.17
N ALA A 2 25.36 -12.59 41.91
CA ALA A 2 25.69 -12.06 40.57
C ALA A 2 25.66 -13.11 39.43
N ARG A 3 26.12 -14.34 39.68
CA ARG A 3 26.09 -15.44 38.70
C ARG A 3 24.68 -15.85 38.28
N ILE A 4 23.75 -15.93 39.24
CA ILE A 4 22.35 -16.30 38.99
C ILE A 4 21.65 -15.18 38.22
N ILE A 5 21.89 -13.93 38.62
CA ILE A 5 21.38 -12.74 37.93
C ILE A 5 21.88 -12.72 36.47
N GLY A 6 23.18 -12.97 36.24
CA GLY A 6 23.76 -13.00 34.90
C GLY A 6 23.19 -14.11 34.01
N ILE A 7 22.93 -15.29 34.56
CA ILE A 7 22.29 -16.40 33.83
C ILE A 7 20.86 -16.04 33.45
N ASN A 8 20.07 -15.53 34.40
CA ASN A 8 18.68 -15.13 34.14
C ASN A 8 18.60 -13.98 33.12
N ALA A 9 19.48 -12.99 33.22
CA ALA A 9 19.53 -11.88 32.26
C ALA A 9 19.84 -12.36 30.83
N ARG A 10 20.78 -13.30 30.67
CA ARG A 10 21.07 -13.91 29.36
C ARG A 10 19.90 -14.71 28.82
N LEU A 11 19.22 -15.45 29.68
CA LEU A 11 18.03 -16.22 29.29
C LEU A 11 16.91 -15.30 28.82
N ILE A 12 16.64 -14.21 29.56
CA ILE A 12 15.64 -13.20 29.18
C ILE A 12 16.03 -12.55 27.86
N LEU A 13 17.29 -12.14 27.70
CA LEU A 13 17.77 -11.54 26.46
C LEU A 13 17.59 -12.50 25.26
N LEU A 14 17.91 -13.78 25.44
CA LEU A 14 17.72 -14.79 24.40
C LEU A 14 16.24 -14.93 24.02
N VAL A 15 15.34 -14.98 25.00
CA VAL A 15 13.90 -15.05 24.75
C VAL A 15 13.39 -13.80 24.03
N VAL A 16 13.84 -12.61 24.41
CA VAL A 16 13.49 -11.35 23.74
C VAL A 16 13.98 -11.36 22.28
N VAL A 17 15.22 -11.80 22.03
CA VAL A 17 15.76 -11.90 20.66
C VAL A 17 14.94 -12.89 19.82
N VAL A 18 14.60 -14.06 20.37
CA VAL A 18 13.76 -15.05 19.66
C VAL A 18 12.37 -14.49 19.40
N ALA A 19 11.75 -13.82 20.37
CA ALA A 19 10.45 -13.17 20.21
C ALA A 19 10.50 -12.10 19.11
N GLU A 20 11.55 -11.25 19.07
CA GLU A 20 11.71 -10.24 18.04
C GLU A 20 12.00 -10.83 16.65
N VAL A 21 12.67 -11.97 16.55
CA VAL A 21 12.83 -12.65 15.26
C VAL A 21 11.49 -13.20 14.75
N ILE A 22 10.66 -13.77 15.63
CA ILE A 22 9.37 -14.37 15.22
C ILE A 22 8.33 -13.28 14.92
N PHE A 23 8.20 -12.30 15.82
CA PHE A 23 7.12 -11.32 15.82
C PHE A 23 7.55 -9.91 15.41
N GLY A 24 8.82 -9.58 15.59
CA GLY A 24 9.35 -8.25 15.32
C GLY A 24 9.44 -7.91 13.83
N ASN A 25 9.49 -6.61 13.58
CA ASN A 25 9.69 -6.05 12.24
C ASN A 25 11.16 -5.70 11.96
N TRP A 26 12.08 -5.87 12.92
CA TRP A 26 13.49 -5.48 12.77
C TRP A 26 14.20 -6.24 11.66
N VAL A 27 13.90 -7.54 11.49
CA VAL A 27 14.53 -8.40 10.48
C VAL A 27 13.71 -8.49 9.20
N PHE A 28 12.38 -8.54 9.32
CA PHE A 28 11.49 -8.83 8.19
C PHE A 28 10.70 -7.61 7.66
N GLY A 29 10.88 -6.44 8.27
CA GLY A 29 10.16 -5.21 7.91
C GLY A 29 8.69 -5.22 8.33
N PRO A 30 7.94 -4.13 8.07
CA PRO A 30 6.54 -4.00 8.47
C PRO A 30 5.64 -5.08 7.86
N LYS A 31 5.14 -5.99 8.71
CA LYS A 31 4.10 -6.97 8.33
C LYS A 31 2.74 -6.30 8.23
N TYR A 32 2.46 -5.70 7.07
CA TYR A 32 1.10 -5.25 6.75
C TYR A 32 0.11 -6.43 6.54
N GLY A 33 0.51 -7.69 6.76
CA GLY A 33 -0.29 -8.89 6.47
C GLY A 33 -1.62 -8.99 7.22
N PHE A 34 -1.76 -8.32 8.37
CA PHE A 34 -3.05 -8.18 9.06
C PHE A 34 -4.03 -7.26 8.33
N LEU A 35 -3.52 -6.33 7.53
CA LEU A 35 -4.34 -5.48 6.68
C LEU A 35 -4.58 -6.27 5.38
N ASN A 36 -5.85 -6.62 5.11
CA ASN A 36 -6.30 -7.36 3.93
C ASN A 36 -6.21 -6.50 2.65
N ILE A 37 -5.01 -5.96 2.39
CA ILE A 37 -4.70 -5.06 1.29
C ILE A 37 -4.11 -5.92 0.17
N PRO A 38 -4.75 -6.00 -1.01
CA PRO A 38 -4.14 -6.65 -2.15
C PRO A 38 -2.84 -5.93 -2.55
N ARG A 39 -1.75 -6.69 -2.72
CA ARG A 39 -0.42 -6.17 -3.10
C ARG A 39 0.12 -6.94 -4.29
N ASN A 40 1.00 -6.29 -5.04
CA ASN A 40 1.64 -6.88 -6.22
C ASN A 40 0.61 -7.56 -7.14
N THR A 41 -0.55 -6.93 -7.32
CA THR A 41 -1.65 -7.50 -8.10
C THR A 41 -1.87 -6.64 -9.32
N THR A 42 -1.98 -7.30 -10.46
CA THR A 42 -2.44 -6.70 -11.70
C THR A 42 -3.59 -7.56 -12.20
N ARG A 43 -4.73 -6.93 -12.47
CA ARG A 43 -5.94 -7.56 -12.95
C ARG A 43 -6.43 -6.82 -14.18
N THR A 44 -6.89 -7.58 -15.14
CA THR A 44 -7.52 -7.06 -16.35
C THR A 44 -9.01 -7.34 -16.26
N PHE A 45 -9.83 -6.32 -16.53
CA PHE A 45 -11.28 -6.46 -16.56
C PHE A 45 -11.80 -5.96 -17.91
N ASP A 46 -12.79 -6.64 -18.47
CA ASP A 46 -13.61 -6.09 -19.54
C ASP A 46 -14.79 -5.36 -18.90
N THR A 47 -14.90 -4.07 -19.18
CA THR A 47 -15.94 -3.19 -18.62
C THR A 47 -16.92 -2.70 -19.67
N SER A 48 -16.86 -3.25 -20.88
CA SER A 48 -17.72 -2.87 -22.00
C SER A 48 -19.21 -3.04 -21.68
N GLU A 49 -19.55 -4.04 -20.86
CA GLU A 49 -20.94 -4.30 -20.45
C GLU A 49 -21.42 -3.43 -19.27
N PHE A 50 -20.50 -2.84 -18.50
CA PHE A 50 -20.84 -2.05 -17.31
C PHE A 50 -20.98 -0.55 -17.59
N TYR A 51 -20.24 -0.03 -18.58
CA TYR A 51 -20.16 1.41 -18.84
C TYR A 51 -20.20 1.73 -20.34
N PRO A 52 -20.98 2.75 -20.77
CA PRO A 52 -20.87 3.29 -22.12
C PRO A 52 -19.45 3.80 -22.39
N GLY A 53 -18.80 3.29 -23.45
CA GLY A 53 -17.39 3.57 -23.73
C GLY A 53 -16.40 2.82 -22.81
N GLY A 54 -16.90 1.79 -22.10
CA GLY A 54 -16.09 0.81 -21.41
C GLY A 54 -15.24 -0.03 -22.37
N GLY A 55 -14.36 -0.83 -21.79
CA GLY A 55 -13.43 -1.65 -22.55
C GLY A 55 -12.52 -2.45 -21.62
N ILE A 56 -11.43 -2.95 -22.18
CA ILE A 56 -10.38 -3.59 -21.39
C ILE A 56 -9.65 -2.54 -20.56
N ILE A 57 -9.68 -2.72 -19.24
CA ILE A 57 -8.98 -1.86 -18.27
C ILE A 57 -7.98 -2.66 -17.46
N THR A 58 -6.94 -1.97 -16.99
CA THR A 58 -5.95 -2.54 -16.07
C THR A 58 -6.09 -1.91 -14.69
N TYR A 59 -6.32 -2.76 -13.71
CA TYR A 59 -6.25 -2.45 -12.29
C TYR A 59 -4.94 -3.01 -11.74
N SER A 60 -4.10 -2.17 -11.15
CA SER A 60 -2.91 -2.68 -10.46
C SER A 60 -2.61 -1.99 -9.15
N ARG A 61 -2.00 -2.76 -8.25
CA ARG A 61 -1.41 -2.31 -6.99
C ARG A 61 0.01 -2.81 -6.87
N ASP A 62 0.87 -1.94 -6.35
CA ASP A 62 2.27 -2.27 -6.08
C ASP A 62 2.46 -3.07 -4.79
N GLN A 63 3.73 -3.21 -4.40
CA GLN A 63 4.17 -3.91 -3.19
C GLN A 63 3.66 -3.30 -1.88
N HIS A 64 3.22 -2.05 -1.89
CA HIS A 64 2.63 -1.35 -0.76
C HIS A 64 1.09 -1.36 -0.82
N GLY A 65 0.51 -1.93 -1.87
CA GLY A 65 -0.93 -1.96 -2.08
C GLY A 65 -1.47 -0.63 -2.60
N LEU A 66 -0.61 0.23 -3.13
CA LEU A 66 -0.98 1.55 -3.64
C LEU A 66 -1.20 1.52 -5.14
N ARG A 67 -2.09 2.39 -5.63
CA ARG A 67 -2.38 2.60 -7.04
C ARG A 67 -1.82 3.96 -7.50
N GLY A 68 -1.02 3.93 -8.57
CA GLY A 68 -0.47 5.12 -9.22
C GLY A 68 1.04 5.31 -9.02
N PRO A 69 1.70 6.12 -9.87
CA PRO A 69 3.13 6.34 -9.84
C PRO A 69 3.59 7.21 -8.67
N TYR A 70 4.74 6.84 -8.09
CA TYR A 70 5.52 7.63 -7.14
C TYR A 70 6.96 7.09 -7.10
N ALA A 71 7.93 7.91 -6.68
CA ALA A 71 9.34 7.50 -6.62
C ALA A 71 9.66 6.62 -5.40
N ASN A 72 9.17 7.02 -4.23
CA ASN A 72 9.18 6.24 -2.99
C ASN A 72 8.11 6.79 -2.04
N ILE A 73 7.75 6.02 -1.01
CA ILE A 73 6.67 6.36 -0.08
C ILE A 73 6.86 7.76 0.54
N GLY A 74 8.10 8.14 0.88
CA GLY A 74 8.42 9.43 1.50
C GLY A 74 8.31 10.63 0.55
N LYS A 75 7.97 10.41 -0.72
CA LYS A 75 7.78 11.46 -1.75
C LYS A 75 6.34 11.59 -2.22
N ILE A 76 5.39 10.95 -1.54
CA ILE A 76 3.96 11.11 -1.80
C ILE A 76 3.51 12.43 -1.16
N ASP A 77 3.00 13.36 -1.97
CA ASP A 77 2.45 14.63 -1.47
C ASP A 77 1.04 14.43 -0.89
N LEU A 78 0.22 13.60 -1.54
CA LEU A 78 -1.13 13.27 -1.12
C LEU A 78 -1.41 11.76 -1.25
N LEU A 79 -1.74 11.14 -0.12
CA LEU A 79 -2.24 9.76 -0.07
C LEU A 79 -3.75 9.79 0.10
N VAL A 80 -4.47 9.31 -0.91
CA VAL A 80 -5.93 9.31 -0.94
C VAL A 80 -6.46 8.01 -0.37
N MET A 81 -7.24 8.08 0.71
CA MET A 81 -7.83 6.92 1.40
C MET A 81 -9.36 6.97 1.32
N GLY A 82 -10.00 5.81 1.23
CA GLY A 82 -11.46 5.69 1.18
C GLY A 82 -11.92 4.30 0.75
N GLY A 83 -13.23 4.15 0.56
CA GLY A 83 -13.89 2.92 0.10
C GLY A 83 -13.87 2.73 -1.41
N SER A 84 -14.94 2.17 -1.95
CA SER A 84 -15.15 1.93 -3.39
C SER A 84 -15.05 3.18 -4.26
N THR A 85 -15.49 4.34 -3.77
CA THR A 85 -15.36 5.63 -4.47
C THR A 85 -13.90 6.06 -4.66
N THR A 86 -12.98 5.53 -3.83
CA THR A 86 -11.54 5.76 -4.00
C THR A 86 -10.88 4.56 -4.66
N ASN A 87 -11.23 3.33 -4.28
CA ASN A 87 -10.62 2.14 -4.87
C ASN A 87 -10.88 2.04 -6.36
N GLU A 88 -12.08 2.34 -6.86
CA GLU A 88 -12.40 2.36 -8.31
C GLU A 88 -11.91 1.10 -9.05
N LEU A 89 -12.29 -0.09 -8.57
CA LEU A 89 -11.81 -1.40 -9.05
C LEU A 89 -11.93 -1.59 -10.58
N TYR A 90 -13.02 -1.08 -11.16
CA TYR A 90 -13.33 -1.21 -12.59
C TYR A 90 -12.89 -0.01 -13.43
N ILE A 91 -12.07 0.89 -12.87
CA ILE A 91 -11.51 2.03 -13.59
C ILE A 91 -10.02 1.81 -13.82
N ASP A 92 -9.59 2.03 -15.05
CA ASP A 92 -8.19 1.95 -15.45
C ASP A 92 -7.30 2.84 -14.57
N ASN A 93 -6.10 2.35 -14.26
CA ASN A 93 -5.13 3.04 -13.40
C ASN A 93 -4.91 4.52 -13.75
N GLY A 94 -4.92 4.87 -15.04
CA GLY A 94 -4.72 6.26 -15.50
C GLY A 94 -5.96 7.14 -15.42
N LYS A 95 -7.13 6.58 -15.13
CA LYS A 95 -8.43 7.25 -15.25
C LYS A 95 -9.18 7.46 -13.92
N THR A 96 -8.68 6.87 -12.83
CA THR A 96 -9.20 7.08 -11.47
C THR A 96 -9.26 8.56 -11.10
N TRP A 97 -10.17 8.98 -10.22
CA TRP A 97 -10.25 10.38 -9.83
C TRP A 97 -8.96 10.91 -9.17
N PRO A 98 -8.18 10.13 -8.39
CA PRO A 98 -6.88 10.60 -7.90
C PRO A 98 -5.85 10.75 -9.04
N ALA A 99 -5.91 9.90 -10.07
CA ALA A 99 -5.07 10.06 -11.25
C ALA A 99 -5.45 11.32 -12.05
N ARG A 100 -6.76 11.62 -12.17
CA ARG A 100 -7.24 12.87 -12.78
C ARG A 100 -6.85 14.08 -11.94
N MET A 101 -6.98 14.01 -10.62
CA MET A 101 -6.54 15.07 -9.72
C MET A 101 -5.05 15.34 -9.90
N ARG A 102 -4.20 14.30 -9.93
CA ARG A 102 -2.76 14.42 -10.22
C ARG A 102 -2.53 15.14 -11.55
N GLN A 103 -3.23 14.73 -12.60
CA GLN A 103 -3.14 15.35 -13.92
C GLN A 103 -3.50 16.85 -13.84
N ARG A 104 -4.57 17.22 -13.13
CA ARG A 104 -4.97 18.63 -12.95
C ARG A 104 -3.92 19.46 -12.21
N PHE A 105 -3.28 18.91 -11.19
CA PHE A 105 -2.18 19.60 -10.50
C PHE A 105 -0.98 19.85 -11.41
N THR A 106 -0.64 18.88 -12.26
CA THR A 106 0.39 19.04 -13.29
C THR A 106 0.01 20.11 -14.31
N GLU A 107 -1.24 20.07 -14.80
CA GLU A 107 -1.77 21.07 -15.75
C GLU A 107 -1.80 22.49 -15.16
N ALA A 108 -2.01 22.62 -13.86
CA ALA A 108 -2.00 23.90 -13.14
C ALA A 108 -0.59 24.44 -12.83
N GLY A 109 0.48 23.75 -13.26
CA GLY A 109 1.86 24.18 -13.03
C GLY A 109 2.40 23.87 -11.63
N THR A 110 1.66 23.10 -10.82
CA THR A 110 2.05 22.71 -9.46
C THR A 110 1.96 21.19 -9.32
N PRO A 111 2.85 20.42 -9.98
CA PRO A 111 2.76 18.96 -9.97
C PRO A 111 2.80 18.41 -8.54
N LYS A 112 1.89 17.47 -8.26
CA LYS A 112 1.79 16.75 -6.99
C LYS A 112 1.81 15.25 -7.22
N THR A 113 2.54 14.53 -6.37
CA THR A 113 2.48 13.07 -6.31
C THR A 113 1.26 12.66 -5.51
N ILE A 114 0.18 12.33 -6.22
CA ILE A 114 -1.08 11.87 -5.64
C ILE A 114 -1.24 10.38 -5.90
N VAL A 115 -1.42 9.62 -4.82
CA VAL A 115 -1.43 8.15 -4.82
C VAL A 115 -2.71 7.65 -4.17
N ASN A 116 -3.30 6.62 -4.74
CA ASN A 116 -4.56 6.05 -4.31
C ASN A 116 -4.33 4.82 -3.42
N ALA A 117 -4.83 4.88 -2.20
CA ALA A 117 -4.80 3.84 -1.18
C ALA A 117 -6.21 3.35 -0.80
N GLY A 118 -7.23 3.66 -1.61
CA GLY A 118 -8.60 3.25 -1.33
C GLY A 118 -8.73 1.73 -1.28
N LEU A 119 -9.64 1.18 -0.48
CA LEU A 119 -9.91 -0.24 -0.34
C LEU A 119 -11.41 -0.43 -0.16
N ASP A 120 -11.99 -1.40 -0.86
CA ASP A 120 -13.39 -1.75 -0.66
C ASP A 120 -13.57 -2.37 0.73
N GLY A 121 -14.71 -2.08 1.37
CA GLY A 121 -15.12 -2.64 2.67
C GLY A 121 -15.93 -3.92 2.54
#